data_AF-A0A533VKF1-F1
#
_entry.id   AF-A0A533VKF1-F1
#
_cell.length_a   1.000
_cell.length_b   1.000
_cell.length_c   1.000
_cell.angle_alpha   90.00
_cell.angle_beta   90.00
_cell.angle_gamma   90.00
#
_symmetry.space_group_name_H-M   'P 1'
#
loop_
_entity.id
_entity.type
_entity.pdbx_description
1 polymer ?
#
loop_
_entity_poly.entity_id
_entity_poly.type
_entity_poly.pdbx_seq_one_letter_code
_entity_poly.pdbx_strand_id
1 'polypeptide(L)' 'MNFWKKNGKEKEVENIIDLLSRGDLLLTSGKYEDALTLCERVLHYWGLDLGIRLTKLGCLQNLGRM' A
#
# COMPACT_ATOMS: atom_id res chain seq x y z
N MET A 1 -21.54 -0.31 26.87
CA MET A 1 -20.73 -1.45 27.35
C MET A 1 -19.95 -2.05 26.19
N ASN A 2 -18.92 -1.34 25.72
CA ASN A 2 -17.57 -1.85 25.58
C ASN A 2 -17.33 -3.28 25.07
N PHE A 3 -17.26 -3.47 23.75
CA PHE A 3 -16.53 -4.57 23.12
C PHE A 3 -15.08 -4.14 22.87
N TRP A 4 -14.30 -4.01 23.94
CA TRP A 4 -12.87 -3.69 23.85
C TRP A 4 -12.08 -4.84 23.21
N LYS A 5 -11.10 -4.46 22.38
CA LYS A 5 -9.75 -5.05 22.39
C LYS A 5 -9.64 -6.52 21.94
N LYS A 6 -9.75 -6.74 20.63
CA LYS A 6 -8.94 -7.71 19.89
C LYS A 6 -8.60 -7.01 18.57
N ASN A 7 -7.54 -6.25 18.46
CA ASN A 7 -6.17 -6.74 18.46
C ASN A 7 -5.23 -5.53 18.64
N GLY A 8 -4.18 -5.67 19.45
CA GLY A 8 -3.14 -4.65 19.65
C GLY A 8 -2.25 -4.38 18.44
N LYS A 9 -2.84 -4.34 17.22
CA LYS A 9 -2.20 -3.93 15.96
C LYS A 9 -2.81 -2.66 15.36
N GLU A 10 -3.81 -2.04 16.02
CA GLU A 10 -4.52 -0.85 15.54
C GLU A 10 -3.67 0.43 15.46
N LYS A 11 -2.40 0.42 15.90
CA LYS A 11 -1.58 1.64 15.97
C LYS A 11 -0.87 2.04 14.67
N GLU A 12 -0.87 1.19 13.64
CA GLU A 12 -0.34 1.54 12.30
C GLU A 12 -1.15 0.91 11.17
N VAL A 13 -2.46 0.73 11.38
CA VAL A 13 -3.35 0.38 10.27
C VAL A 13 -3.74 1.68 9.57
N GLU A 14 -2.77 2.31 8.89
CA GLU A 14 -3.07 3.37 7.92
C GLU A 14 -4.18 2.87 7.01
N ASN A 15 -5.28 3.60 6.83
CA ASN A 15 -6.42 3.13 6.02
C ASN A 15 -5.97 2.72 4.61
N ILE A 16 -6.52 1.66 4.03
CA ILE A 16 -6.12 1.16 2.70
C ILE A 16 -6.34 2.21 1.61
N ILE A 17 -7.33 3.06 1.82
CA ILE A 17 -7.61 4.22 0.97
C ILE A 17 -6.50 5.27 1.06
N ASP A 18 -5.93 5.51 2.25
CA ASP A 18 -4.81 6.45 2.44
C ASP A 18 -3.54 5.90 1.79
N LEU A 19 -3.27 4.61 2.02
CA LEU A 19 -2.13 3.91 1.42
C LEU A 19 -2.20 3.85 -0.11
N LEU A 20 -3.39 3.63 -0.69
CA LEU A 20 -3.63 3.72 -2.13
C LEU A 20 -3.32 5.12 -2.64
N SER A 21 -3.89 6.14 -1.99
CA SER A 21 -3.71 7.54 -2.38
C SER A 21 -2.25 7.97 -2.34
N ARG A 22 -1.49 7.51 -1.34
CA ARG A 22 -0.05 7.73 -1.22
C ARG A 22 0.75 6.96 -2.26
N GLY A 23 0.39 5.71 -2.52
CA GLY A 23 1.00 4.90 -3.58
C GLY A 23 0.89 5.57 -4.93
N ASP A 24 -0.31 6.06 -5.27
CA ASP A 24 -0.57 6.78 -6.52
C ASP A 24 0.16 8.13 -6.58
N LEU A 25 0.23 8.87 -5.47
CA LEU A 25 1.00 10.11 -5.40
C LEU A 25 2.50 9.85 -5.61
N LEU A 26 3.05 8.80 -5.00
CA LEU A 26 4.46 8.43 -5.16
C LEU A 26 4.75 7.98 -6.59
N LEU A 27 3.85 7.19 -7.19
CA LEU A 27 3.93 6.76 -8.60
C LEU A 27 3.93 7.97 -9.54
N THR A 28 2.97 8.87 -9.39
CA THR A 28 2.86 10.09 -10.24
C THR A 28 4.01 11.07 -10.00
N SER A 29 4.64 11.04 -8.82
CA SER A 29 5.82 11.84 -8.49
C SER A 29 7.14 11.20 -8.94
N GLY A 30 7.12 10.04 -9.62
CA GLY A 30 8.32 9.35 -10.08
C GLY A 30 9.10 8.60 -8.98
N LYS A 31 8.56 8.53 -7.76
CA LYS A 31 9.17 7.86 -6.60
C LYS A 31 8.80 6.37 -6.59
N TYR A 32 9.17 5.67 -7.65
CA TYR A 32 8.71 4.31 -7.91
C TYR A 32 9.16 3.30 -6.83
N GLU A 33 10.34 3.47 -6.23
CA GLU A 33 10.85 2.55 -5.21
C GLU A 33 10.15 2.71 -3.85
N ASP A 34 9.84 3.95 -3.48
CA ASP A 34 9.05 4.23 -2.29
C ASP A 34 7.62 3.70 -2.47
N ALA A 35 7.03 3.91 -3.65
CA ALA A 35 5.72 3.38 -4.01
C ALA A 35 5.70 1.84 -3.98
N LEU A 36 6.74 1.19 -4.50
CA LEU A 36 6.88 -0.26 -4.50
C LEU A 36 6.98 -0.82 -3.08
N THR A 37 7.81 -0.21 -2.22
CA THR A 37 7.96 -0.58 -0.81
C THR A 37 6.62 -0.45 -0.06
N LEU A 38 5.87 0.63 -0.34
CA LEU A 38 4.54 0.84 0.21
C LEU A 38 3.58 -0.27 -0.23
N CYS A 39 3.51 -0.55 -1.53
CA CYS A 39 2.63 -1.59 -2.08
C CYS A 39 2.93 -2.96 -1.47
N GLU A 40 4.20 -3.30 -1.25
CA GLU A 40 4.60 -4.56 -0.63
C GLU A 40 4.21 -4.67 0.83
N ARG A 41 4.37 -3.58 1.60
CA ARG A 41 3.86 -3.52 2.99
C ARG A 41 2.35 -3.74 3.00
N VAL A 42 1.61 -3.08 2.12
CA VAL A 42 0.15 -3.20 2.08
C VAL A 42 -0.30 -4.61 1.71
N LEU A 43 0.29 -5.21 0.68
CA LEU A 43 -0.03 -6.57 0.26
C LEU A 43 0.29 -7.60 1.35
N HIS A 44 1.35 -7.38 2.13
CA HIS A 44 1.73 -8.23 3.25
C HIS A 44 0.68 -8.21 4.38
N TYR A 45 0.09 -7.05 4.70
CA TYR A 45 -0.87 -6.93 5.80
C TYR A 45 -2.31 -7.21 5.40
N TRP A 46 -2.70 -6.82 4.18
CA TRP A 46 -4.10 -6.76 3.80
C TRP A 46 -4.51 -7.66 2.67
N GLY A 47 -3.55 -8.16 1.88
CA GLY A 47 -3.79 -9.21 0.90
C GLY A 47 -4.77 -8.84 -0.21
N LEU A 48 -4.37 -9.10 -1.46
CA LEU A 48 -5.27 -9.12 -2.62
C LEU A 48 -6.06 -7.83 -2.93
N ASP A 49 -5.65 -6.65 -2.43
CA ASP A 49 -6.21 -5.39 -2.94
C ASP A 49 -5.78 -5.17 -4.40
N LEU A 50 -6.78 -5.04 -5.28
CA LEU A 50 -6.55 -4.90 -6.72
C LEU A 50 -5.89 -3.55 -7.06
N GLY A 51 -6.25 -2.48 -6.36
CA GLY A 51 -5.68 -1.15 -6.58
C GLY A 51 -4.17 -1.16 -6.31
N ILE A 52 -3.76 -1.71 -5.17
CA ILE A 52 -2.35 -1.81 -4.80
C ILE A 52 -1.56 -2.68 -5.78
N ARG A 53 -2.17 -3.74 -6.34
CA ARG A 53 -1.53 -4.56 -7.39
C ARG A 53 -1.32 -3.78 -8.68
N LEU A 54 -2.27 -2.95 -9.07
CA LEU A 54 -2.14 -2.08 -10.25
C LEU A 54 -1.09 -1.00 -10.03
N THR A 55 -1.07 -0.35 -8.87
CA THR A 55 -0.02 0.63 -8.52
C THR A 55 1.36 -0.03 -8.51
N LYS A 56 1.50 -1.23 -7.91
CA LYS A 56 2.74 -2.03 -7.96
C LYS A 56 3.18 -2.34 -9.38
N LEU A 57 2.24 -2.73 -10.25
CA LEU A 57 2.52 -3.02 -11.65
C LEU A 57 3.07 -1.79 -12.38
N GLY A 58 2.45 -0.63 -12.17
CA GLY A 58 2.91 0.65 -12.73
C GLY A 58 4.32 1.02 -12.23
N CYS A 59 4.63 0.77 -10.96
CA CYS A 59 5.98 0.98 -10.42
C CYS A 59 7.00 0.08 -11.11
N LEU A 60 6.72 -1.22 -11.25
CA LEU A 60 7.62 -2.19 -11.89
C LEU A 60 7.87 -1.86 -13.36
N GLN A 61 6.84 -1.44 -14.09
CA GLN A 61 6.97 -0.98 -15.48
C GLN A 61 7.89 0.24 -15.61
N ASN A 62 7.69 1.26 -14.78
CA ASN A 62 8.51 2.47 -14.81
C ASN A 62 9.97 2.22 -14.38
N LEU A 63 10.21 1.20 -13.57
CA LEU A 63 11.55 0.76 -13.17
C LEU A 63 12.21 -0.18 -14.18
N GLY A 64 11.49 -0.65 -15.21
CA GLY A 64 11.98 -1.65 -16.16
C GLY A 64 12.22 -3.03 -15.54
N ARG A 65 11.51 -3.36 -14.45
CA ARG A 65 11.63 -4.62 -13.69
C ARG A 65 10.46 -5.58 -13.94
N MET A 66 9.84 -5.48 -15.11
CA MET A 66 8.70 -6.32 -15.49
C MET A 66 9.14 -7.67 -16.02
#